data_AF-A0A7S0TNS0-F1
#
_entry.id   AF-A0A7S0TNS0-F1
#
_cell.length_a   1.000
_cell.length_b   1.000
_cell.length_c   1.000
_cell.angle_alpha   90.00
_cell.angle_beta   90.00
_cell.angle_gamma   90.00
#
_symmetry.space_group_name_H-M   'P 1'
#
loop_
_entity.id
_entity.type
_entity.pdbx_description
1 polymer ?
#
loop_
_entity_poly.entity_id
_entity_poly.type
_entity_poly.pdbx_seq_one_letter_code
_entity_poly.pdbx_strand_id
1 'polypeptide(L)'
;GSSRGGVMSRQLAVWLTVACYLLWKRALTRGSFMPKITVLDNSAANAPSKLSVGLSLMQTHAVYARLLLFPYTLSCDYGRNTLPNITSLSDPRNAHSAAAYSAAVSLLLLSLTQVVKKRGSSVLEGVLWMLVPFGLASNILFPIGTVVGERLLYLPSVGFTILVAHAIASAT
;
A
#
# COMPACT_ATOMS: atom_id res chain seq x y z
N GLY A 1 -0.97 -9.15 -31.40
CA GLY A 1 -1.95 -9.81 -30.52
C GLY A 1 -1.34 -10.74 -29.48
N SER A 2 -0.37 -11.58 -29.86
CA SER A 2 0.17 -12.68 -29.03
C SER A 2 0.96 -12.26 -27.77
N SER A 3 1.69 -11.14 -27.79
CA SER A 3 2.57 -10.74 -26.67
C SER A 3 1.83 -10.26 -25.40
N ARG A 4 0.58 -9.74 -25.51
CA ARG A 4 -0.13 -9.08 -24.39
C ARG A 4 -0.77 -10.07 -23.41
N GLY A 5 -1.32 -11.18 -23.89
CA GLY A 5 -1.85 -12.24 -23.03
C GLY A 5 -0.77 -12.91 -22.18
N GLY A 6 0.47 -12.94 -22.70
CA GLY A 6 1.62 -13.52 -22.00
C GLY A 6 2.09 -12.72 -20.78
N VAL A 7 1.91 -11.39 -20.76
CA VAL A 7 2.36 -10.57 -19.60
C VAL A 7 1.41 -10.74 -18.42
N MET A 8 0.10 -10.66 -18.66
CA MET A 8 -0.90 -10.81 -17.60
C MET A 8 -0.91 -12.23 -17.02
N SER A 9 -0.72 -13.26 -17.85
CA SER A 9 -0.59 -14.65 -17.37
C SER A 9 0.68 -14.85 -16.52
N ARG A 10 1.81 -14.24 -16.89
CA ARG A 10 3.04 -14.26 -16.08
C ARG A 10 2.84 -13.57 -14.73
N GLN A 11 2.16 -12.42 -14.70
CA GLN A 11 1.89 -11.72 -13.44
C GLN A 11 0.96 -12.52 -12.52
N LEU A 12 -0.10 -13.12 -13.06
CA LEU A 12 -0.95 -14.02 -12.31
C LEU A 12 -0.15 -15.20 -11.74
N ALA A 13 0.75 -15.79 -12.53
CA ALA A 13 1.63 -16.86 -12.06
C ALA A 13 2.55 -16.39 -10.91
N VAL A 14 3.09 -15.17 -10.98
CA VAL A 14 3.90 -14.58 -9.90
C VAL A 14 3.07 -14.41 -8.63
N TRP A 15 1.89 -13.80 -8.72
CA TRP A 15 1.03 -13.59 -7.56
C TRP A 15 0.52 -14.90 -6.95
N LEU A 16 0.19 -15.89 -7.78
CA LEU A 16 -0.14 -17.25 -7.33
C LEU A 16 1.03 -17.90 -6.60
N THR A 17 2.24 -17.79 -7.15
CA THR A 17 3.46 -18.35 -6.52
C THR A 17 3.71 -17.69 -5.16
N VAL A 18 3.59 -16.37 -5.08
CA VAL A 18 3.72 -15.62 -3.82
C VAL A 18 2.65 -16.07 -2.82
N ALA A 19 1.40 -16.18 -3.24
CA ALA A 19 0.31 -16.65 -2.38
C ALA A 19 0.55 -18.07 -1.87
N CYS A 20 0.94 -19.01 -2.75
CA CYS A 20 1.31 -20.37 -2.38
C CYS A 20 2.47 -20.40 -1.38
N TYR A 21 3.51 -19.59 -1.59
CA TYR A 21 4.63 -19.47 -0.66
C TYR A 21 4.18 -18.95 0.71
N LEU A 22 3.35 -17.91 0.76
CA LEU A 22 2.83 -17.35 2.01
C LEU A 22 1.93 -18.35 2.76
N LEU A 23 1.08 -19.08 2.04
CA LEU A 23 0.23 -20.13 2.61
C LEU A 23 1.05 -21.32 3.12
N TRP A 24 2.08 -21.74 2.37
CA TRP A 24 3.00 -22.79 2.79
C TRP A 24 3.77 -22.38 4.04
N LYS A 25 4.33 -21.16 4.07
CA LYS A 25 5.00 -20.61 5.25
C LYS A 25 4.05 -20.56 6.45
N ARG A 26 2.79 -20.14 6.25
CA ARG A 26 1.75 -20.15 7.29
C ARG A 26 1.44 -21.55 7.79
N ALA A 27 1.38 -22.54 6.91
CA ALA A 27 1.11 -23.94 7.27
C ALA A 27 2.25 -24.58 8.08
N LEU A 28 3.49 -24.13 7.87
CA LEU A 28 4.67 -24.57 8.63
C LEU A 28 4.75 -23.92 10.02
N THR A 29 4.32 -22.67 10.16
CA THR A 29 4.44 -21.88 11.40
C THR A 29 3.24 -22.07 12.35
N ARG A 30 2.85 -23.32 12.63
CA ARG A 30 1.64 -23.75 13.39
C ARG A 30 1.47 -23.24 14.85
N GLY A 31 2.00 -22.07 15.22
CA GLY A 31 1.77 -21.44 16.51
C GLY A 31 2.63 -20.19 16.69
N SER A 32 1.97 -19.05 16.85
CA SER A 32 2.51 -17.79 17.41
C SER A 32 3.64 -17.10 16.62
N PHE A 33 3.40 -16.73 15.36
CA PHE A 33 4.31 -15.84 14.61
C PHE A 33 4.07 -14.35 14.87
N MET A 34 3.01 -13.96 15.59
CA MET A 34 2.77 -12.54 15.89
C MET A 34 3.43 -12.19 17.22
N PRO A 35 4.60 -11.54 17.22
CA PRO A 35 5.10 -10.91 18.43
C PRO A 35 4.02 -9.97 18.97
N LYS A 36 3.87 -9.92 20.29
CA LYS A 36 2.95 -8.96 20.92
C LYS A 36 3.43 -7.56 20.53
N ILE A 37 2.65 -6.88 19.72
CA ILE A 37 2.96 -5.52 19.26
C ILE A 37 2.79 -4.60 20.46
N THR A 38 3.89 -4.00 20.88
CA THR A 38 3.87 -3.07 21.99
C THR A 38 3.55 -1.66 21.47
N VAL A 39 3.23 -0.76 22.40
CA VAL A 39 3.10 0.68 22.11
C VAL A 39 4.42 1.29 21.61
N LEU A 40 5.56 0.60 21.81
CA LEU A 40 6.85 1.05 21.26
C LEU A 40 6.91 0.82 19.76
N ASP A 41 6.39 -0.31 19.33
CA ASP A 41 6.47 -0.77 17.96
C ASP A 41 5.43 -0.05 17.09
N ASN A 42 4.21 0.14 17.60
CA ASN A 42 3.14 0.77 16.85
C ASN A 42 2.20 1.57 17.77
N SER A 43 2.43 2.88 17.86
CA SER A 43 1.56 3.78 18.64
C SER A 43 0.17 3.93 18.02
N ALA A 44 0.05 3.84 16.69
CA ALA A 44 -1.21 3.96 15.97
C ALA A 44 -2.16 2.77 16.23
N ALA A 45 -1.60 1.56 16.35
CA ALA A 45 -2.37 0.35 16.69
C ALA A 45 -2.89 0.34 18.14
N ASN A 46 -2.30 1.14 19.02
CA ASN A 46 -2.61 1.19 20.45
C ASN A 46 -3.40 2.46 20.85
N ALA A 47 -4.12 3.08 19.91
CA ALA A 47 -4.91 4.28 20.15
C ALA A 47 -6.12 4.01 21.09
N PRO A 48 -6.66 5.03 21.80
CA PRO A 48 -7.64 4.83 22.87
C PRO A 48 -9.00 4.29 22.41
N SER A 49 -9.34 4.44 21.13
CA SER A 49 -10.58 3.93 20.56
C SER A 49 -10.33 3.29 19.19
N LYS A 50 -11.18 2.33 18.79
CA LYS A 50 -11.09 1.68 17.47
C LYS A 50 -11.17 2.68 16.32
N LEU A 51 -11.97 3.73 16.49
CA LEU A 51 -12.05 4.84 15.53
C LEU A 51 -10.72 5.59 15.43
N SER A 52 -10.08 5.88 16.56
CA SER A 52 -8.76 6.53 16.57
C SER A 52 -7.68 5.66 15.92
N VAL A 53 -7.75 4.34 16.10
CA VAL A 53 -6.87 3.38 15.40
C VAL A 53 -7.08 3.48 13.89
N GLY A 54 -8.34 3.45 13.43
CA GLY A 54 -8.68 3.57 12.01
C GLY A 54 -8.21 4.89 11.39
N LEU A 55 -8.44 6.02 12.06
CA LEU A 55 -8.01 7.33 11.57
C LEU A 55 -6.49 7.48 11.53
N SER A 56 -5.80 7.02 12.57
CA SER A 56 -4.33 7.03 12.62
C SER A 56 -3.72 6.11 11.56
N LEU A 57 -4.35 4.98 11.27
CA LEU A 57 -3.98 4.09 10.18
C LEU A 57 -4.16 4.77 8.81
N MET A 58 -5.29 5.44 8.59
CA MET A 58 -5.54 6.20 7.37
C MET A 58 -4.51 7.33 7.18
N GLN A 59 -4.14 8.04 8.25
CA GLN A 59 -3.07 9.03 8.22
C GLN A 59 -1.73 8.43 7.83
N THR A 60 -1.42 7.24 8.36
CA THR A 60 -0.20 6.50 8.00
C THR A 60 -0.14 6.25 6.49
N HIS A 61 -1.27 5.89 5.86
CA HIS A 61 -1.34 5.74 4.40
C HIS A 61 -1.15 7.06 3.65
N ALA A 62 -1.66 8.17 4.18
CA ALA A 62 -1.40 9.49 3.60
C ALA A 62 0.10 9.84 3.63
N VAL A 63 0.80 9.48 4.70
CA VAL A 63 2.26 9.67 4.80
C VAL A 63 2.98 8.81 3.76
N TYR A 64 2.59 7.55 3.58
CA TYR A 64 3.13 6.70 2.52
C TYR A 64 2.89 7.28 1.11
N ALA A 65 1.68 7.77 0.83
CA ALA A 65 1.35 8.40 -0.44
C ALA A 65 2.18 9.68 -0.66
N ARG A 66 2.37 10.48 0.39
CA ARG A 66 3.26 11.65 0.35
C ARG A 66 4.69 11.25 0.05
N LEU A 67 5.24 10.23 0.71
CA LEU A 67 6.61 9.76 0.48
C LEU A 67 6.82 9.23 -0.95
N LEU A 68 5.79 8.62 -1.57
CA LEU A 68 5.84 8.21 -2.97
C LEU A 68 5.92 9.40 -3.94
N LEU A 69 5.19 10.48 -3.67
CA LEU A 69 5.13 11.67 -4.53
C LEU A 69 6.27 12.65 -4.26
N PHE A 70 6.62 12.83 -2.99
CA PHE A 70 7.58 13.80 -2.49
C PHE A 70 8.34 13.21 -1.29
N PRO A 71 9.47 12.51 -1.54
CA PRO A 71 10.27 11.87 -0.50
C PRO A 71 11.07 12.92 0.26
N TYR A 72 10.40 13.64 1.15
CA TYR A 72 11.00 14.66 2.01
C TYR A 72 10.99 14.19 3.46
N THR A 73 12.13 14.38 4.14
CA THR A 73 12.45 13.90 5.49
C THR A 73 12.29 12.38 5.63
N LEU A 74 13.28 11.63 5.14
CA LEU A 74 13.30 10.17 5.22
C LEU A 74 13.88 9.69 6.57
N SER A 75 13.35 8.58 7.09
CA SER A 75 13.81 7.88 8.28
C SER A 75 13.72 6.37 8.06
N CYS A 76 14.72 5.62 8.51
CA CYS A 76 14.73 4.15 8.37
C CYS A 76 13.53 3.48 9.07
N ASP A 77 13.06 4.06 10.17
CA ASP A 77 11.85 3.66 10.89
C ASP A 77 11.25 4.89 11.57
N TYR A 78 9.94 5.08 11.44
CA TYR A 78 9.23 6.15 12.13
C TYR A 78 8.70 5.59 13.44
N GLY A 79 9.51 5.77 14.49
CA GLY A 79 9.23 5.25 15.84
C GLY A 79 8.07 5.95 16.56
N ARG A 80 7.90 5.62 17.85
CA ARG A 80 6.84 6.15 18.71
C ARG A 80 6.76 7.69 18.68
N ASN A 81 5.54 8.23 18.59
CA ASN A 81 5.21 9.67 18.61
C ASN A 81 5.72 10.50 17.42
N THR A 82 6.28 9.88 16.38
CA THR A 82 6.58 10.59 15.12
C THR A 82 5.31 11.02 14.39
N LEU A 83 4.26 10.20 14.45
CA LEU A 83 2.92 10.49 13.94
C LEU A 83 1.94 10.47 15.11
N PRO A 84 1.41 11.65 15.53
CA PRO A 84 0.45 11.70 16.60
C PRO A 84 -0.86 11.05 16.16
N ASN A 85 -1.42 10.19 17.02
CA ASN A 85 -2.69 9.51 16.75
C ASN A 85 -3.82 10.52 16.57
N ILE A 86 -4.67 10.29 15.58
CA ILE A 86 -5.88 11.09 15.34
C ILE A 86 -7.00 10.55 16.21
N THR A 87 -7.57 11.42 17.05
CA THR A 87 -8.66 11.07 17.97
C THR A 87 -10.02 11.55 17.49
N SER A 88 -10.06 12.48 16.52
CA SER A 88 -11.29 13.12 16.04
C SER A 88 -11.38 13.10 14.52
N LEU A 89 -12.61 12.95 14.01
CA LEU A 89 -12.92 13.05 12.58
C LEU A 89 -12.68 14.47 12.03
N SER A 90 -12.81 15.49 12.89
CA SER A 90 -12.61 16.90 12.52
C SER A 90 -11.14 17.32 12.41
N ASP A 91 -10.19 16.41 12.61
CA ASP A 91 -8.77 16.72 12.46
C ASP A 91 -8.46 17.04 10.97
N PRO A 92 -7.84 18.19 10.66
CA PRO A 92 -7.50 18.58 9.28
C PRO A 92 -6.60 17.56 8.57
N ARG A 93 -5.83 16.75 9.32
CA ARG A 93 -4.97 15.69 8.75
C ARG A 93 -5.78 14.61 8.03
N ASN A 94 -7.05 14.43 8.38
CA ASN A 94 -7.95 13.50 7.68
C ASN A 94 -8.17 13.92 6.22
N ALA A 95 -7.98 15.20 5.88
CA ALA A 95 -8.05 15.67 4.49
C ALA A 95 -6.96 15.03 3.62
N HIS A 96 -5.73 14.88 4.15
CA HIS A 96 -4.65 14.21 3.42
C HIS A 96 -4.95 12.72 3.19
N SER A 97 -5.53 12.06 4.19
CA SER A 97 -6.01 10.68 4.07
C SER A 97 -7.09 10.55 3.00
N ALA A 98 -8.12 11.41 3.06
CA ALA A 98 -9.19 11.42 2.07
C ALA A 98 -8.65 11.64 0.65
N ALA A 99 -7.72 12.59 0.48
CA ALA A 99 -7.06 12.85 -0.79
C ALA A 99 -6.30 11.60 -1.30
N ALA A 100 -5.48 10.97 -0.44
CA ALA A 100 -4.72 9.77 -0.81
C ALA A 100 -5.63 8.60 -1.24
N TYR A 101 -6.70 8.33 -0.49
CA TYR A 101 -7.67 7.29 -0.85
C TYR A 101 -8.46 7.62 -2.11
N SER A 102 -8.87 8.88 -2.30
CA SER A 102 -9.56 9.32 -3.51
C SER A 102 -8.70 9.14 -4.76
N ALA A 103 -7.39 9.43 -4.67
CA ALA A 103 -6.42 9.22 -5.74
C ALA A 103 -6.24 7.72 -6.04
N ALA A 104 -6.09 6.88 -5.02
CA ALA A 104 -5.96 5.43 -5.18
C ALA A 104 -7.21 4.80 -5.84
N VAL A 105 -8.40 5.19 -5.41
CA VAL A 105 -9.67 4.76 -6.01
C VAL A 105 -9.78 5.23 -7.45
N SER A 106 -9.43 6.49 -7.73
CA SER A 106 -9.45 7.03 -9.09
C SER A 106 -8.51 6.27 -10.02
N LEU A 107 -7.27 5.98 -9.59
CA LEU A 107 -6.32 5.18 -10.36
C LEU A 107 -6.83 3.77 -10.62
N LEU A 108 -7.43 3.13 -9.61
CA LEU A 108 -8.02 1.80 -9.75
C LEU A 108 -9.16 1.81 -10.78
N LEU A 109 -10.10 2.76 -10.67
CA LEU A 109 -11.21 2.90 -11.61
C LEU A 109 -10.72 3.18 -13.03
N LEU A 110 -9.75 4.10 -13.20
CA LEU A 110 -9.14 4.38 -14.50
C LEU A 110 -8.49 3.12 -15.09
N SER A 111 -7.74 2.36 -14.29
CA SER A 111 -7.12 1.10 -14.75
C SER A 111 -8.16 0.08 -15.23
N LEU A 112 -9.28 -0.06 -14.51
CA LEU A 112 -10.37 -0.97 -14.88
C LEU A 112 -11.05 -0.52 -16.17
N THR A 113 -11.28 0.78 -16.37
CA THR A 113 -11.86 1.27 -17.62
C THR A 113 -10.96 1.01 -18.83
N GLN A 114 -9.63 1.05 -18.68
CA GLN A 114 -8.70 0.73 -19.76
C GLN A 114 -8.75 -0.74 -20.16
N VAL A 115 -8.88 -1.63 -19.18
CA VAL A 115 -9.04 -3.08 -19.38
C VAL A 115 -10.33 -3.37 -20.14
N VAL A 116 -11.45 -2.78 -19.71
CA VAL A 116 -12.75 -2.93 -20.40
C VAL A 116 -12.68 -2.40 -21.84
N LYS A 117 -11.99 -1.29 -22.06
CA LYS A 117 -11.79 -0.69 -23.40
C LYS A 117 -10.73 -1.41 -24.25
N LYS A 118 -10.14 -2.51 -23.77
CA LYS A 118 -9.03 -3.25 -24.43
C LYS A 118 -7.83 -2.35 -24.81
N ARG A 119 -7.66 -1.22 -24.13
CA ARG A 119 -6.44 -0.38 -24.23
C ARG A 119 -5.37 -1.02 -23.34
N GLY A 120 -4.10 -0.80 -23.67
CA GLY A 120 -2.97 -1.55 -23.09
C GLY A 120 -3.03 -1.71 -21.55
N SER A 121 -2.63 -2.89 -21.05
CA SER A 121 -2.77 -3.28 -19.64
C SER A 121 -1.75 -2.62 -18.70
N SER A 122 -0.83 -1.80 -19.21
CA SER A 122 0.30 -1.28 -18.43
C SER A 122 -0.10 -0.49 -17.18
N VAL A 123 -1.26 0.21 -17.21
CA VAL A 123 -1.80 0.91 -16.04
C VAL A 123 -2.31 -0.07 -14.98
N LEU A 124 -3.03 -1.12 -15.39
CA LEU A 124 -3.47 -2.15 -14.46
C LEU A 124 -2.26 -2.84 -13.81
N GLU A 125 -1.24 -3.16 -14.59
CA GLU A 125 -0.01 -3.78 -14.10
C GLU A 125 0.67 -2.90 -13.04
N GLY A 126 0.85 -1.60 -13.33
CA GLY A 126 1.41 -0.64 -12.37
C GLY A 126 0.56 -0.52 -11.09
N VAL A 127 -0.77 -0.48 -11.22
CA VAL A 127 -1.68 -0.45 -10.06
C VAL A 127 -1.61 -1.74 -9.23
N LEU A 128 -1.50 -2.91 -9.84
CA LEU A 128 -1.38 -4.19 -9.13
C LEU A 128 -0.06 -4.28 -8.35
N TRP A 129 1.05 -3.91 -8.99
CA TRP A 129 2.36 -3.84 -8.32
C TRP A 129 2.42 -2.80 -7.20
N MET A 130 1.55 -1.78 -7.26
CA MET A 130 1.44 -0.79 -6.20
C MET A 130 0.56 -1.25 -5.04
N LEU A 131 -0.70 -1.59 -5.32
CA LEU A 131 -1.72 -1.78 -4.29
C LEU A 131 -1.63 -3.14 -3.60
N VAL A 132 -1.20 -4.20 -4.29
CA VAL A 132 -1.15 -5.54 -3.67
C VAL A 132 -0.07 -5.62 -2.59
N PRO A 133 1.20 -5.26 -2.85
CA PRO A 133 2.22 -5.22 -1.80
C PRO A 133 1.88 -4.24 -0.69
N PHE A 134 1.35 -3.05 -1.06
CA PHE A 134 0.96 -2.04 -0.08
C PHE A 134 -0.15 -2.56 0.83
N GLY A 135 -1.20 -3.16 0.28
CA GLY A 135 -2.32 -3.73 1.05
C GLY A 135 -1.88 -4.81 2.04
N LEU A 136 -0.92 -5.67 1.65
CA LEU A 136 -0.34 -6.68 2.54
C LEU A 136 0.51 -6.08 3.66
N ALA A 137 1.18 -4.95 3.37
CA ALA A 137 2.16 -4.31 4.25
C ALA A 137 1.62 -3.10 5.03
N SER A 138 0.36 -2.70 4.84
CA SER A 138 -0.17 -1.41 5.32
C SER A 138 -0.88 -1.50 6.66
N ASN A 139 -0.53 -2.45 7.53
CA ASN A 139 -1.20 -2.65 8.84
C ASN A 139 -2.72 -2.97 8.75
N ILE A 140 -3.31 -3.13 7.56
CA ILE A 140 -4.75 -3.41 7.36
C ILE A 140 -5.08 -4.87 7.73
N LEU A 141 -4.32 -5.81 7.18
CA LEU A 141 -4.57 -7.25 7.38
C LEU A 141 -3.95 -7.75 8.67
N PHE A 142 -2.74 -7.28 8.96
CA PHE A 142 -1.98 -7.66 10.14
C PHE A 142 -1.27 -6.41 10.67
N PRO A 143 -1.41 -6.08 11.96
CA PRO A 143 -0.61 -5.02 12.53
C PRO A 143 0.86 -5.45 12.47
N ILE A 144 1.71 -4.51 12.08
CA ILE A 144 3.16 -4.66 11.91
C ILE A 144 3.80 -3.86 13.04
N GLY A 145 4.99 -4.29 13.48
CA GLY A 145 5.76 -3.63 14.52
C GLY A 145 6.42 -2.31 14.10
N THR A 146 5.81 -1.54 13.19
CA THR A 146 6.21 -0.17 12.84
C THR A 146 4.99 0.65 12.46
N VAL A 147 5.00 1.94 12.79
CA VAL A 147 3.99 2.90 12.34
C VAL A 147 4.18 3.19 10.86
N VAL A 148 5.35 3.68 10.46
CA VAL A 148 5.75 3.87 9.05
C VAL A 148 7.11 3.25 8.83
N GLY A 149 7.22 2.33 7.87
CA GLY A 149 8.49 1.75 7.43
C GLY A 149 8.72 2.00 5.95
N GLU A 150 9.76 2.72 5.58
CA GLU A 150 10.05 3.09 4.18
C GLU A 150 10.31 1.87 3.29
N ARG A 151 10.88 0.81 3.87
CA ARG A 151 11.05 -0.50 3.21
C ARG A 151 9.75 -1.10 2.66
N LEU A 152 8.59 -0.70 3.21
CA LEU A 152 7.28 -1.16 2.76
C LEU A 152 6.84 -0.46 1.46
N LEU A 153 7.47 0.68 1.11
CA LEU A 153 7.25 1.41 -0.14
C LEU A 153 8.09 0.93 -1.31
N TYR A 154 9.09 0.07 -1.11
CA TYR A 154 9.98 -0.35 -2.21
C TYR A 154 9.23 -1.06 -3.33
N LEU A 155 8.40 -2.05 -3.02
CA LEU A 155 7.55 -2.71 -4.02
C LEU A 155 6.49 -1.77 -4.60
N PRO A 156 5.75 -0.99 -3.79
CA PRO A 156 4.81 0.01 -4.30
C PRO A 156 5.45 1.04 -5.25
N SER A 157 6.70 1.43 -5.01
CA SER A 157 7.43 2.40 -5.86
C SER A 157 7.71 1.86 -7.27
N VAL A 158 7.82 0.54 -7.44
CA VAL A 158 7.94 -0.07 -8.78
C VAL A 158 6.65 0.15 -9.56
N GLY A 159 5.50 -0.15 -8.96
CA GLY A 159 4.19 0.19 -9.54
C GLY A 159 4.06 1.70 -9.81
N PHE A 160 4.54 2.50 -8.86
CA PHE A 160 4.96 3.90 -8.96
C PHE A 160 5.42 4.32 -10.36
N THR A 161 6.65 3.90 -10.63
CA THR A 161 7.40 4.27 -11.84
C THR A 161 6.75 3.79 -13.13
N ILE A 162 6.10 2.61 -13.12
CA ILE A 162 5.38 2.09 -14.30
C ILE A 162 4.23 3.03 -14.68
N LEU A 163 3.46 3.51 -13.70
CA LEU A 163 2.35 4.44 -13.95
C LEU A 163 2.84 5.79 -14.47
N VAL A 164 3.89 6.34 -13.88
CA VAL A 164 4.49 7.61 -14.32
C VAL A 164 5.02 7.50 -15.75
N ALA A 165 5.75 6.42 -16.05
CA ALA A 165 6.26 6.17 -17.40
C ALA A 165 5.13 6.05 -18.43
N HIS A 166 4.04 5.35 -18.09
CA HIS A 166 2.87 5.26 -18.96
C HIS A 166 2.19 6.61 -19.16
N ALA A 167 2.03 7.40 -18.10
CA ALA A 167 1.41 8.72 -18.17
C ALA A 167 2.19 9.65 -19.11
N ILE A 168 3.53 9.68 -18.98
CA ILE A 168 4.41 10.48 -19.85
C ILE A 168 4.31 9.98 -21.30
N ALA A 169 4.39 8.67 -21.54
CA ALA A 169 4.30 8.10 -22.88
C ALA A 169 2.93 8.30 -23.55
N SER A 170 1.86 8.47 -22.78
CA SER A 170 0.53 8.77 -23.29
C SER A 170 0.30 10.26 -23.60
N ALA A 171 1.17 11.13 -23.08
CA ALA A 171 1.08 12.58 -23.24
C ALA A 171 1.91 13.10 -24.43
N THR A 172 2.85 12.30 -24.94
CA THR A 172 3.64 12.54 -26.16
C THR A 172 2.98 11.95 -27.39
#